data_AF-A0A816JQS8-F1
#
_entry.id   AF-A0A816JQS8-F1
#
_cell.length_a   1.000
_cell.length_b   1.000
_cell.length_c   1.000
_cell.angle_alpha   90.00
_cell.angle_beta   90.00
_cell.angle_gamma   90.00
#
_symmetry.space_group_name_H-M   'P 1'
#
loop_
_entity.id
_entity.type
_entity.pdbx_description
1 polymer ?
#
loop_
_entity_poly.entity_id
_entity_poly.type
_entity_poly.pdbx_seq_one_letter_code
_entity_poly.pdbx_strand_id
1 'polypeptide(L)' 'MDKLIHDDKGSVIISNDGATIMKLLDIVHPTAKILVDIAKSQDSEVGDGTTTVVLLAAEFF' A
#
# COMPACT_ATOMS: atom_id res chain seq x y z
N MET A 1 1.52 -2.24 14.05
CA MET A 1 2.67 -3.18 14.20
C MET A 1 3.64 -2.86 13.10
N ASP A 2 4.91 -2.67 13.44
CA ASP A 2 5.93 -2.29 12.48
C ASP A 2 6.24 -3.46 11.54
N LYS A 3 6.56 -3.12 10.28
CA LYS A 3 6.96 -4.06 9.25
C LYS A 3 8.41 -3.81 8.90
N LEU A 4 9.19 -4.90 8.86
CA LEU A 4 10.53 -4.89 8.32
C LEU A 4 10.43 -5.21 6.82
N ILE A 5 10.98 -4.34 5.99
CA ILE A 5 11.06 -4.49 4.55
C ILE A 5 12.54 -4.54 4.20
N HIS A 6 12.93 -5.56 3.46
CA HIS A 6 14.28 -5.65 2.87
C HIS A 6 14.14 -5.60 1.35
N ASP A 7 15.04 -4.89 0.68
CA ASP A 7 15.12 -4.88 -0.78
C ASP A 7 16.26 -5.79 -1.29
N ASP A 8 16.31 -6.01 -2.59
CA ASP A 8 17.32 -6.84 -3.25
C ASP A 8 18.73 -6.22 -3.23
N LYS A 9 18.84 -4.94 -2.86
CA LYS A 9 20.10 -4.21 -2.72
C LYS A 9 20.65 -4.27 -1.29
N GLY A 10 19.96 -4.97 -0.39
CA GLY A 10 20.35 -5.13 1.01
C GLY A 10 19.96 -3.95 1.91
N SER A 11 19.12 -3.03 1.43
CA SER A 11 18.54 -1.97 2.27
C SER A 11 17.46 -2.55 3.17
N VAL A 12 17.43 -2.11 4.43
CA VAL A 12 16.43 -2.51 5.41
C VAL A 12 15.71 -1.27 5.92
N ILE A 13 14.39 -1.29 5.82
CA ILE A 13 13.51 -0.24 6.33
C ILE A 13 12.52 -0.88 7.31
N ILE A 14 12.38 -0.29 8.48
CA ILE A 14 11.33 -0.64 9.44
C ILE A 14 10.33 0.50 9.44
N SER A 15 9.09 0.21 9.03
CA SER A 15 8.02 1.21 9.00
C SER A 15 6.68 0.57 9.36
N ASN A 16 5.82 1.35 10.00
CA ASN A 16 4.42 1.04 10.22
C ASN A 16 3.51 1.87 9.30
N ASP A 17 4.06 2.92 8.68
CA ASP A 17 3.33 3.77 7.74
C ASP A 17 2.98 3.00 6.47
N GLY A 18 1.69 2.77 6.27
CA GLY A 18 1.15 2.03 5.12
C GLY A 18 1.56 2.64 3.78
N ALA A 19 1.61 3.97 3.67
CA ALA A 19 2.00 4.64 2.42
C ALA A 19 3.47 4.35 2.07
N THR A 20 4.37 4.42 3.05
CA THR A 20 5.78 4.04 2.90
C THR A 20 5.92 2.56 2.54
N ILE A 21 5.20 1.68 3.25
CA ILE A 21 5.23 0.24 2.98
C ILE A 21 4.79 -0.06 1.54
N MET A 22 3.68 0.53 1.08
CA MET A 22 3.15 0.32 -0.28
C MET A 22 4.05 0.86 -1.39
N LYS A 23 4.92 1.84 -1.10
CA LYS A 23 5.92 2.35 -2.06
C LYS A 23 7.14 1.43 -2.17
N LEU A 24 7.45 0.69 -1.12
CA LEU A 24 8.63 -0.18 -1.04
C LEU A 24 8.33 -1.62 -1.48
N LEU A 25 7.08 -2.07 -1.36
CA LEU A 25 6.67 -3.38 -1.84
C LEU A 25 6.64 -3.43 -3.37
N ASP A 26 7.30 -4.43 -3.95
CA ASP A 26 7.18 -4.73 -5.37
C ASP A 26 5.88 -5.51 -5.64
N ILE A 27 4.82 -4.78 -6.01
CA ILE A 27 3.51 -5.36 -6.27
C ILE A 27 3.44 -5.85 -7.71
N VAL A 28 3.64 -7.16 -7.88
CA VAL A 28 3.65 -7.81 -9.19
C VAL A 28 2.24 -8.17 -9.67
N HIS A 29 1.31 -8.44 -8.73
CA HIS A 29 -0.04 -8.90 -9.10
C HIS A 29 -0.91 -7.74 -9.63
N PRO A 30 -1.45 -7.82 -10.86
CA PRO A 30 -2.21 -6.72 -11.46
C PRO A 30 -3.40 -6.23 -10.62
N THR A 31 -4.17 -7.15 -10.02
CA THR A 31 -5.30 -6.79 -9.15
C THR A 31 -4.86 -6.04 -7.89
N ALA A 32 -3.70 -6.40 -7.32
CA ALA A 32 -3.18 -5.72 -6.14
C ALA A 32 -2.69 -4.31 -6.49
N LYS A 33 -2.17 -4.11 -7.71
CA LYS A 33 -1.78 -2.79 -8.21
C LYS A 33 -2.99 -1.84 -8.32
N ILE A 34 -4.13 -2.35 -8.78
CA ILE A 34 -5.40 -1.60 -8.80
C ILE A 34 -5.78 -1.14 -7.39
N LEU A 35 -5.71 -2.03 -6.38
CA LEU A 35 -6.02 -1.67 -4.99
C LEU A 35 -5.08 -0.60 -4.44
N VAL A 36 -3.80 -0.63 -4.79
CA VAL A 36 -2.84 0.41 -4.40
C VAL A 36 -3.11 1.73 -5.09
N ASP A 37 -3.48 1.73 -6.36
CA ASP A 37 -3.82 2.95 -7.08
C ASP A 37 -5.09 3.60 -6.51
N ILE A 38 -6.10 2.80 -6.13
CA ILE A 38 -7.29 3.27 -5.41
C ILE A 38 -6.89 3.94 -4.07
N ALA A 39 -6.03 3.31 -3.28
CA ALA A 39 -5.56 3.86 -2.01
C ALA A 39 -4.84 5.21 -2.19
N LYS A 40 -3.97 5.30 -3.20
CA LYS A 40 -3.23 6.53 -3.52
C LYS A 40 -4.15 7.65 -4.01
N SER A 41 -5.17 7.33 -4.80
CA SER A 41 -6.16 8.32 -5.23
C SER A 41 -6.94 8.87 -4.02
N GLN A 42 -7.36 8.01 -3.10
CA GLN A 42 -8.05 8.44 -1.88
C GLN A 42 -7.17 9.35 -0.99
N ASP A 43 -5.88 9.00 -0.85
CA ASP A 43 -4.90 9.81 -0.13
C ASP A 43 -4.69 11.19 -0.79
N SER A 44 -4.59 11.24 -2.12
CA SER A 44 -4.39 12.48 -2.88
C SER A 44 -5.58 13.44 -2.80
N GLU A 45 -6.81 12.91 -2.84
CA GLU A 45 -8.02 13.74 -2.91
C GLU A 45 -8.57 14.11 -1.53
N VAL A 46 -8.46 13.22 -0.55
CA VAL A 46 -9.09 13.37 0.78
C VAL A 46 -8.08 13.36 1.92
N GLY A 47 -6.96 12.64 1.76
CA GLY A 47 -5.93 12.49 2.81
C GLY A 47 -6.32 11.57 3.97
N ASP A 48 -7.45 10.86 3.86
CA ASP A 48 -7.91 9.89 4.86
C ASP A 48 -8.82 8.83 4.20
N GLY A 49 -9.07 7.72 4.90
CA GLY A 49 -9.97 6.64 4.46
C GLY A 49 -9.32 5.63 3.50
N THR A 50 -8.01 5.70 3.30
CA THR A 50 -7.23 4.81 2.42
C THR A 50 -7.45 3.32 2.76
N THR A 51 -7.47 2.97 4.05
CA THR A 51 -7.75 1.60 4.51
C THR A 51 -9.17 1.16 4.17
N THR A 52 -10.17 2.03 4.41
CA THR A 52 -11.58 1.72 4.18
C THR A 52 -11.86 1.48 2.70
N VAL A 53 -11.34 2.35 1.81
CA VAL A 53 -11.59 2.20 0.38
C VAL A 53 -10.92 0.94 -0.19
N VAL A 54 -9.76 0.55 0.34
CA VAL A 54 -9.08 -0.69 -0.07
C VAL A 54 -9.88 -1.92 0.37
N LEU A 55 -10.35 -1.95 1.61
CA LEU A 55 -11.17 -3.06 2.12
C LEU A 55 -12.49 -3.18 1.35
N LEU A 56 -13.15 -2.06 1.10
CA LEU A 56 -14.39 -2.01 0.33
C LEU A 56 -14.17 -2.50 -1.11
N ALA A 57 -13.13 -2.00 -1.79
CA ALA A 57 -12.80 -2.44 -3.14
C ALA A 57 -12.48 -3.94 -3.18
N ALA A 58 -11.71 -4.46 -2.21
CA ALA A 58 -11.37 -5.87 -2.12
C ALA A 58 -12.57 -6.79 -1.85
N GLU A 59 -13.65 -6.30 -1.21
CA GLU A 59 -14.89 -7.05 -1.02
C GLU A 59 -15.73 -7.16 -2.31
N PHE A 60 -15.58 -6.20 -3.24
CA PHE A 60 -16.29 -6.21 -4.52
C PHE A 60 -15.59 -7.01 -5.63
N PHE A 61 -14.32 -7.38 -5.46
CA PHE A 61 -13.53 -8.18 -6.41
C PHE A 61 -13.57 -9.68 -6.07
#